data_AF-A0A7L4FZ07-F1
#
_entry.id   AF-A0A7L4FZ07-F1
#
_cell.length_a   1.000
_cell.length_b   1.000
_cell.length_c   1.000
_cell.angle_alpha   90.00
_cell.angle_beta   90.00
_cell.angle_gamma   90.00
#
_symmetry.space_group_name_H-M   'P 1'
#
loop_
_entity.id
_entity.type
_entity.pdbx_description
1 polymer ?
#
loop_
_entity_poly.entity_id
_entity_poly.type
_entity_poly.pdbx_seq_one_letter_code
_entity_poly.pdbx_strand_id
1 'polypeptide(L)'
;TALRRELEELREQSRRLQEPERDEDAVPSAAYVTQLYYKISRIDWDYESEAAQIKGIHYGPDIAQPIDIDGSRHSRCFVSDYLWSLVPTTW
;
A
#
# COMPACT_ATOMS: atom_id res chain seq x y z
N THR A 1 -11.02 50.24 15.01
CA THR A 1 -10.20 49.18 15.63
C THR A 1 -11.02 47.94 15.93
N ALA A 2 -12.27 48.05 16.42
CA ALA A 2 -13.17 46.91 16.65
C ALA A 2 -13.49 46.09 15.38
N LEU A 3 -13.89 46.74 14.28
CA LEU A 3 -14.24 46.06 13.02
C LEU A 3 -13.13 45.19 12.42
N ARG A 4 -11.86 45.59 12.60
CA ARG A 4 -10.73 44.80 12.08
C ARG A 4 -10.53 43.51 12.86
N ARG A 5 -10.75 43.57 14.18
CA ARG A 5 -10.64 42.42 15.08
C ARG A 5 -11.73 41.39 14.82
N GLU A 6 -12.96 41.87 14.61
CA GLU A 6 -14.12 41.04 14.29
C GLU A 6 -13.96 40.34 12.93
N LEU A 7 -13.38 41.02 11.94
CA LEU A 7 -13.03 40.43 10.64
C LEU A 7 -11.96 39.33 10.78
N GLU A 8 -11.00 39.51 11.68
CA GLU A 8 -9.92 38.57 11.93
C GLU A 8 -10.44 37.31 12.65
N GLU A 9 -11.33 37.48 13.62
CA GLU A 9 -12.02 36.38 14.31
C GLU A 9 -12.89 35.56 13.36
N LEU A 10 -13.64 36.21 12.47
CA LEU A 10 -14.43 35.54 11.43
C LEU A 10 -13.57 34.76 10.43
N ARG A 11 -12.40 35.31 10.06
CA ARG A 11 -11.44 34.61 9.18
C ARG A 11 -10.84 33.39 9.86
N GLU A 12 -10.51 33.50 11.14
CA GLU A 12 -9.98 32.38 11.93
C GLU A 12 -11.03 31.26 12.08
N GLN A 13 -12.29 31.61 12.35
CA GLN A 13 -13.38 30.65 12.41
C GLN A 13 -13.63 29.97 11.05
N SER A 14 -13.63 30.74 9.96
CA SER A 14 -13.76 30.20 8.61
C SER A 14 -12.61 29.24 8.25
N ARG A 15 -11.38 29.56 8.67
CA ARG A 15 -10.22 28.68 8.48
C ARG A 15 -10.36 27.37 9.26
N ARG A 16 -10.81 27.43 10.51
CA ARG A 16 -11.06 26.23 11.35
C ARG A 16 -12.18 25.35 10.80
N LEU A 17 -13.20 25.94 10.19
CA LEU A 17 -14.28 25.20 9.52
C LEU A 17 -13.87 24.64 8.16
N GLN A 18 -12.82 25.19 7.54
CA GLN A 18 -12.22 24.68 6.30
C GLN A 18 -11.11 23.65 6.56
N GLU A 19 -10.72 23.41 7.82
CA GLU A 19 -9.90 22.24 8.11
C GLU A 19 -10.74 21.01 7.73
N PRO A 20 -10.27 20.18 6.78
CA PRO A 20 -11.03 19.03 6.35
C PRO A 20 -11.29 18.15 7.57
N GLU A 21 -12.55 17.75 7.77
CA GLU A 21 -12.88 16.69 8.72
C GLU A 21 -12.02 15.48 8.34
N ARG A 22 -10.94 15.27 9.10
CA ARG A 22 -10.14 14.07 8.98
C ARG A 22 -11.03 12.95 9.50
N ASP A 23 -11.59 12.19 8.57
CA ASP A 23 -12.27 10.95 8.88
C ASP A 23 -11.26 10.02 9.58
N GLU A 24 -11.34 9.95 10.91
CA GLU A 24 -10.41 9.18 11.75
C GLU A 24 -10.46 7.68 11.45
N ASP A 25 -11.55 7.22 10.79
CA ASP A 25 -11.76 5.84 10.34
C ASP A 25 -11.23 5.56 8.92
N ALA A 26 -10.69 6.57 8.22
CA ALA A 26 -10.12 6.39 6.90
C ALA A 26 -8.79 5.61 6.99
N VAL A 27 -8.85 4.29 6.76
CA VAL A 27 -7.66 3.49 6.47
C VAL A 27 -6.89 4.22 5.37
N PRO A 28 -5.62 4.61 5.59
CA PRO A 28 -4.83 5.26 4.55
C PRO A 28 -4.90 4.40 3.30
N SER A 29 -5.34 4.96 2.17
CA SER A 29 -5.60 4.22 0.93
C SER A 29 -4.48 3.21 0.58
N ALA A 30 -3.23 3.56 0.88
CA ALA A 30 -2.05 2.70 0.75
C ALA A 30 -2.13 1.40 1.58
N ALA A 31 -2.56 1.46 2.85
CA ALA A 31 -2.68 0.28 3.71
C ALA A 31 -3.76 -0.68 3.21
N TYR A 32 -4.90 -0.15 2.72
CA TYR A 32 -5.94 -0.95 2.10
C TYR A 32 -5.43 -1.65 0.84
N VAL A 33 -4.73 -0.93 -0.05
CA VAL A 33 -4.18 -1.49 -1.28
C VAL A 33 -3.16 -2.59 -0.99
N THR A 34 -2.24 -2.38 -0.03
CA THR A 34 -1.27 -3.40 0.37
C THR A 34 -1.96 -4.65 0.92
N GLN A 35 -2.97 -4.49 1.77
CA GLN A 35 -3.75 -5.61 2.29
C GLN A 35 -4.50 -6.36 1.18
N LEU A 36 -5.02 -5.64 0.18
CA LEU A 36 -5.69 -6.25 -0.96
C LEU A 36 -4.72 -7.09 -1.80
N TYR A 37 -3.54 -6.56 -2.09
CA TYR A 37 -2.50 -7.34 -2.79
C TYR A 37 -2.13 -8.60 -2.01
N TYR A 38 -1.93 -8.51 -0.70
CA TYR A 38 -1.66 -9.68 0.13
C TYR A 38 -2.81 -10.70 0.11
N LYS A 39 -4.07 -10.26 0.18
CA LYS A 39 -5.23 -11.17 0.13
C LYS A 39 -5.29 -11.94 -1.19
N ILE A 40 -4.90 -11.31 -2.30
CA ILE A 40 -4.92 -11.91 -3.64
C ILE A 40 -3.71 -12.82 -3.84
N SER A 41 -2.49 -12.31 -3.62
CA SER A 41 -1.26 -13.02 -3.95
C SER A 41 -0.78 -13.94 -2.84
N ARG A 42 -1.14 -13.65 -1.58
CA ARG A 42 -0.62 -14.31 -0.38
C ARG A 42 0.91 -14.25 -0.26
N ILE A 43 1.52 -13.22 -0.86
CA ILE A 43 2.97 -13.00 -0.80
C ILE A 43 3.29 -11.93 0.25
N ASP A 44 4.20 -12.27 1.15
CA ASP A 44 4.87 -11.32 2.05
C ASP A 44 6.28 -11.04 1.54
N TRP A 45 6.68 -9.77 1.46
CA TRP A 45 7.92 -9.35 0.83
C TRP A 45 9.01 -9.03 1.87
N ASP A 46 10.26 -9.34 1.54
CA ASP A 46 11.43 -8.95 2.33
C ASP A 46 11.81 -7.50 1.99
N TYR A 47 11.37 -6.57 2.84
CA TYR A 47 11.60 -5.12 2.66
C TYR A 47 13.03 -4.67 2.97
N GLU A 48 13.85 -5.54 3.58
CA GLU A 48 15.25 -5.25 3.90
C GLU A 48 16.20 -5.74 2.79
N SER A 49 15.66 -6.38 1.75
CA SER A 49 16.41 -6.90 0.61
C SER A 49 16.84 -5.78 -0.37
N GLU A 50 17.85 -6.07 -1.20
CA GLU A 50 18.30 -5.16 -2.26
C GLU A 50 17.18 -4.89 -3.28
N ALA A 51 17.09 -3.67 -3.82
CA ALA A 51 15.99 -3.26 -4.69
C ALA A 51 15.87 -4.06 -6.00
N ALA A 52 16.97 -4.67 -6.47
CA ALA A 52 16.96 -5.54 -7.64
C ALA A 52 16.51 -6.96 -7.31
N GLN A 53 16.54 -7.36 -6.03
CA GLN A 53 16.19 -8.69 -5.57
C GLN A 53 14.72 -8.73 -5.18
N ILE A 54 13.96 -9.58 -5.85
CA ILE A 54 12.55 -9.82 -5.57
C ILE A 54 12.49 -11.01 -4.62
N LYS A 55 12.35 -10.73 -3.33
CA LYS A 55 12.48 -11.72 -2.27
C LYS A 55 11.30 -11.68 -1.31
N GLY A 56 10.77 -12.84 -0.95
CA GLY A 56 9.59 -12.94 -0.10
C GLY A 56 9.17 -14.39 0.19
N ILE A 57 7.98 -14.56 0.75
CA ILE A 57 7.39 -15.85 1.07
C ILE A 57 5.96 -15.88 0.55
N HIS A 58 5.61 -16.93 -0.21
CA HIS A 58 4.25 -17.19 -0.66
C HIS A 58 3.54 -18.17 0.27
N TYR A 59 2.37 -17.77 0.77
CA TYR A 59 1.51 -18.53 1.69
C TYR A 59 0.27 -19.09 0.97
N GLY A 60 0.48 -20.18 0.23
CA GLY A 60 -0.59 -20.96 -0.39
C GLY A 60 -1.36 -21.86 0.60
N PRO A 61 -2.25 -22.75 0.10
CA PRO A 61 -2.90 -23.79 0.92
C PRO A 61 -1.91 -24.86 1.42
N ASP A 62 -0.75 -24.97 0.78
CA ASP A 62 0.34 -25.89 1.12
C ASP A 62 1.40 -25.23 2.01
N ILE A 63 2.55 -25.89 2.15
CA ILE A 63 3.73 -25.37 2.85
C ILE A 63 4.18 -24.06 2.19
N ALA A 64 4.48 -23.05 3.02
CA ALA A 64 4.96 -21.75 2.56
C ALA A 64 6.24 -21.90 1.71
N GLN A 65 6.29 -21.18 0.58
CA GLN A 65 7.38 -21.29 -0.39
C GLN A 65 8.20 -20.00 -0.45
N PRO A 66 9.54 -20.07 -0.39
CA PRO A 66 10.37 -18.89 -0.55
C PRO A 66 10.38 -18.40 -2.01
N ILE A 67 10.40 -17.09 -2.18
CA ILE A 67 10.64 -16.40 -3.45
C ILE A 67 11.99 -15.72 -3.32
N ASP A 68 12.87 -15.96 -4.28
CA ASP A 68 14.18 -15.31 -4.36
C ASP A 68 14.61 -15.20 -5.83
N ILE A 69 14.39 -14.02 -6.43
CA ILE A 69 14.62 -13.77 -7.86
C ILE A 69 15.49 -12.53 -8.02
N ASP A 70 16.56 -12.66 -8.81
CA ASP A 70 17.34 -11.51 -9.25
C ASP A 70 16.61 -10.79 -10.40
N GLY A 71 15.90 -9.72 -10.07
CA GLY A 71 15.13 -8.91 -11.02
C GLY A 71 15.96 -8.23 -12.10
N SER A 72 17.29 -8.15 -11.96
CA SER A 72 18.18 -7.64 -13.01
C SER A 72 18.39 -8.64 -14.16
N ARG A 73 18.15 -9.93 -13.90
CA ARG A 73 18.41 -11.03 -14.85
C ARG A 73 17.14 -11.51 -15.56
N HIS A 74 15.98 -10.99 -15.19
CA HIS A 74 14.70 -11.42 -15.70
C HIS A 74 13.89 -10.24 -16.27
N SER A 75 13.10 -10.51 -17.31
CA SER A 75 12.18 -9.51 -17.85
C SER A 75 11.01 -9.28 -16.88
N ARG A 76 10.42 -8.07 -16.91
CA ARG A 76 9.24 -7.75 -16.09
C ARG A 76 8.04 -8.67 -16.39
N CYS A 77 7.88 -9.11 -17.64
CA CYS A 77 6.82 -10.05 -18.01
C CYS A 77 7.06 -11.41 -17.36
N PHE A 78 8.28 -11.95 -17.48
CA PHE A 78 8.64 -13.23 -16.86
C PHE A 78 8.40 -13.20 -15.34
N VAL A 79 8.85 -12.14 -14.66
CA VAL A 79 8.65 -11.99 -13.22
C VAL A 79 7.15 -11.98 -12.88
N SER A 80 6.35 -11.21 -13.61
CA SER A 80 4.91 -11.13 -13.40
C SER A 80 4.24 -12.49 -13.61
N ASP A 81 4.54 -13.15 -14.74
CA ASP A 81 3.98 -14.45 -15.09
C ASP A 81 4.33 -15.52 -14.05
N TYR A 82 5.58 -15.53 -13.58
CA TYR A 82 6.02 -16.42 -12.51
C TYR A 82 5.26 -16.17 -11.22
N LEU A 83 5.17 -14.93 -10.74
CA LEU A 83 4.47 -14.62 -9.50
C LEU A 83 2.99 -14.98 -9.56
N TRP A 84 2.33 -14.73 -10.70
CA TRP A 84 0.93 -15.10 -10.89
C TRP A 84 0.71 -16.61 -11.01
N SER A 85 1.71 -17.37 -11.46
CA SER A 85 1.63 -18.83 -11.49
C SER A 85 1.59 -19.47 -10.11
N LEU A 86 2.04 -18.75 -9.06
CA LEU A 86 1.95 -19.21 -7.67
C LEU A 86 0.53 -19.13 -7.11
N VAL A 87 -0.30 -18.23 -7.65
CA VAL A 87 -1.66 -18.00 -7.17
C VAL A 87 -2.59 -19.07 -7.73
N PRO A 88 -3.25 -19.89 -6.88
CA PRO A 88 -4.16 -20.92 -7.36
C PRO A 88 -5.33 -20.33 -8.15
N THR A 89 -5.67 -20.96 -9.27
CA THR A 89 -6.78 -20.54 -10.15
C THR A 89 -8.03 -21.40 -10.00
N THR A 90 -8.03 -22.35 -9.06
CA THR A 90 -9.19 -23.16 -8.69
C THR A 90 -10.17 -22.35 -7.85
N TRP A 91 -11.46 -22.45 -8.18
CA TRP A 91 -12.56 -21.71 -7.54
C TRP A 91 -13.37 -22.60 -6.59
#